data_AF-A0A9P0GIG0-F1
#
_entry.id   AF-A0A9P0GIG0-F1
#
_cell.length_a   1.000
_cell.length_b   1.000
_cell.length_c   1.000
_cell.angle_alpha   90.00
_cell.angle_beta   90.00
_cell.angle_gamma   90.00
#
_symmetry.space_group_name_H-M   'P 1'
#
loop_
_entity.id
_entity.type
_entity.pdbx_description
1 polymer ?
#
loop_
_entity_poly.entity_id
_entity_poly.type
_entity_poly.pdbx_seq_one_letter_code
_entity_poly.pdbx_strand_id
1 'polypeptide(L)'
;MKQVDPPIEEIIYMDLLSFLAKYDATLNNHFIDSTTFRGTSNRVQNDLIKCTADVVMDHIKSEIKKAHFLSIALDETTNVANLSQLSIFVVYWMVFLKSDS
;
A
#
# COMPACT_ATOMS: atom_id res chain seq x y z
N MET A 1 -21.22 -20.96 -16.14
CA MET A 1 -19.87 -20.37 -16.05
C MET A 1 -19.66 -19.97 -14.60
N LYS A 2 -18.62 -20.46 -13.91
CA LYS A 2 -18.35 -20.03 -12.53
C LYS A 2 -17.91 -18.57 -12.59
N GLN A 3 -18.65 -17.70 -11.91
CA GLN A 3 -18.22 -16.33 -11.64
C GLN A 3 -17.01 -16.46 -10.71
N VAL A 4 -15.82 -16.16 -11.24
CA VAL A 4 -14.59 -16.12 -10.44
C VAL A 4 -14.55 -14.71 -9.89
N ASP A 5 -14.64 -14.57 -8.56
CA ASP A 5 -14.52 -13.28 -7.91
C ASP A 5 -13.17 -12.64 -8.29
N PRO A 6 -13.15 -11.32 -8.55
CA PRO A 6 -11.91 -10.65 -8.91
C PRO A 6 -10.86 -10.78 -7.79
N PRO A 7 -9.56 -10.78 -8.13
CA PRO A 7 -8.49 -10.80 -7.14
C PRO A 7 -8.66 -9.65 -6.13
N ILE A 8 -8.34 -9.89 -4.85
CA ILE A 8 -8.48 -8.87 -3.79
C ILE A 8 -7.71 -7.58 -4.12
N GLU A 9 -6.56 -7.70 -4.78
CA GLU A 9 -5.74 -6.56 -5.23
C GLU A 9 -6.48 -5.69 -6.25
N GLU A 10 -7.31 -6.31 -7.10
CA GLU A 10 -8.11 -5.59 -8.10
C GLU A 10 -9.20 -4.75 -7.42
N ILE A 11 -9.84 -5.31 -6.39
CA ILE A 11 -10.87 -4.64 -5.60
C ILE A 11 -10.28 -3.42 -4.88
N ILE A 12 -9.16 -3.58 -4.18
CA ILE A 12 -8.51 -2.49 -3.41
C ILE A 12 -8.11 -1.33 -4.30
N TYR A 13 -7.53 -1.62 -5.48
CA TYR A 13 -7.13 -0.58 -6.42
C TYR A 13 -8.33 0.20 -6.97
N MET A 14 -9.42 -0.51 -7.35
CA MET A 14 -10.63 0.14 -7.85
C MET A 14 -11.30 1.00 -6.77
N ASP A 15 -11.33 0.52 -5.53
CA ASP A 15 -11.85 1.27 -4.40
C ASP A 15 -11.04 2.53 -4.15
N LEU A 16 -9.71 2.44 -4.15
CA LEU A 16 -8.82 3.60 -4.02
C LEU A 16 -9.00 4.59 -5.17
N LEU A 17 -9.07 4.10 -6.41
CA LEU A 17 -9.24 4.93 -7.59
C LEU A 17 -10.58 5.66 -7.58
N SER A 18 -11.66 4.97 -7.19
CA SER A 18 -12.98 5.57 -7.01
C SER A 18 -13.02 6.59 -5.86
N PHE A 19 -12.25 6.36 -4.80
CA PHE A 19 -12.10 7.30 -3.70
C PHE A 19 -11.38 8.57 -4.17
N LEU A 20 -10.27 8.45 -4.88
CA LEU A 20 -9.51 9.59 -5.40
C LEU A 20 -10.33 10.41 -6.42
N ALA A 21 -11.09 9.74 -7.28
CA ALA A 21 -11.98 10.39 -8.25
C ALA A 21 -13.06 11.27 -7.58
N LYS A 22 -13.47 10.97 -6.33
CA LYS A 22 -14.41 11.86 -5.59
C LYS A 22 -13.82 13.23 -5.28
N TYR A 23 -12.50 13.35 -5.16
CA TYR A 23 -11.81 14.57 -4.76
C TYR A 23 -11.07 15.25 -5.91
N ASP A 24 -10.86 14.57 -7.03
CA ASP A 24 -10.23 15.11 -8.24
C ASP A 24 -11.19 15.00 -9.44
N ALA A 25 -11.78 16.13 -9.83
CA ALA A 25 -12.70 16.22 -10.95
C ALA A 25 -12.04 15.86 -12.29
N THR A 26 -10.74 16.13 -12.44
CA THR A 26 -9.98 15.78 -13.66
C THR A 26 -9.81 14.27 -13.75
N LEU A 27 -9.43 13.64 -12.64
CA LEU A 27 -9.33 12.18 -12.54
C LEU A 27 -10.70 11.52 -12.78
N ASN A 28 -11.77 12.07 -12.20
CA ASN A 28 -13.13 11.58 -12.38
C ASN A 28 -13.59 11.64 -13.83
N ASN A 29 -13.38 12.77 -14.50
CA ASN A 29 -13.74 12.94 -15.91
C ASN A 29 -12.93 11.97 -16.79
N HIS A 30 -11.63 11.80 -16.53
CA HIS A 30 -10.84 10.78 -17.22
C HIS A 30 -11.30 9.36 -16.91
N PHE A 31 -11.76 9.06 -15.70
CA PHE A 31 -12.19 7.73 -15.32
C PHE A 31 -13.55 7.34 -15.93
N ILE A 32 -14.48 8.30 -16.01
CA ILE A 32 -15.84 8.10 -16.55
C ILE A 32 -15.86 8.21 -18.08
N ASP A 33 -15.20 9.23 -18.65
CA ASP A 33 -15.38 9.62 -20.06
C ASP A 33 -14.28 9.09 -20.99
N SER A 34 -13.17 8.56 -20.45
CA SER A 34 -12.10 7.99 -21.28
C SER A 34 -12.53 6.68 -21.93
N THR A 35 -12.61 6.69 -23.26
CA THR A 35 -12.88 5.51 -24.09
C THR A 35 -11.63 4.71 -24.41
N THR A 36 -10.43 5.28 -24.21
CA THR A 36 -9.18 4.73 -24.75
C THR A 36 -8.21 4.26 -23.66
N PHE A 37 -8.19 4.91 -22.50
CA PHE A 37 -7.30 4.53 -21.39
C PHE A 37 -8.00 4.77 -20.06
N ARG A 38 -8.48 3.70 -19.43
CA ARG A 38 -9.07 3.72 -18.09
C ARG A 38 -8.02 3.51 -16.98
N GLY A 39 -6.80 3.10 -17.34
CA GLY A 39 -5.77 2.73 -16.36
C GLY A 39 -6.11 1.50 -15.52
N THR A 40 -7.15 0.74 -15.89
CA THR A 40 -7.70 -0.39 -15.13
C THR A 40 -7.22 -1.75 -15.60
N SER A 41 -6.38 -1.83 -16.62
CA SER A 41 -5.82 -3.13 -17.04
C SER A 41 -4.94 -3.69 -15.93
N ASN A 42 -4.99 -5.01 -15.70
CA ASN A 42 -4.21 -5.70 -14.67
C ASN A 42 -2.71 -5.33 -14.72
N ARG A 43 -2.14 -5.14 -15.92
CA ARG A 43 -0.74 -4.74 -16.05
C ARG A 43 -0.47 -3.35 -15.46
N VAL A 44 -1.25 -2.36 -15.90
CA VAL A 44 -1.11 -0.97 -15.42
C VAL A 44 -1.41 -0.87 -13.92
N GLN A 45 -2.44 -1.56 -13.44
CA GLN A 45 -2.77 -1.64 -12.02
C GLN A 45 -1.58 -2.20 -11.21
N ASN A 46 -1.05 -3.35 -11.61
CA ASN A 46 0.06 -3.98 -10.90
C ASN A 46 1.33 -3.13 -10.95
N ASP A 47 1.61 -2.46 -12.06
CA ASP A 47 2.76 -1.56 -12.19
C ASP A 47 2.62 -0.34 -11.26
N LEU A 48 1.43 0.25 -11.16
CA LEU A 48 1.14 1.37 -10.26
C LEU A 48 1.21 0.97 -8.79
N ILE A 49 0.64 -0.20 -8.43
CA ILE A 49 0.72 -0.76 -7.07
C ILE A 49 2.19 -0.95 -6.68
N LYS A 50 2.99 -1.59 -7.54
CA LYS A 50 4.41 -1.83 -7.30
C LYS A 50 5.21 -0.54 -7.16
N CYS A 51 5.07 0.38 -8.11
CA CYS A 51 5.78 1.66 -8.08
C CYS A 51 5.47 2.46 -6.80
N THR A 52 4.19 2.50 -6.41
CA THR A 52 3.78 3.17 -5.17
C THR A 52 4.35 2.47 -3.94
N ALA A 53 4.30 1.13 -3.91
CA ALA A 53 4.89 0.34 -2.83
C ALA A 53 6.39 0.57 -2.71
N ASP A 54 7.12 0.64 -3.83
CA ASP A 54 8.56 0.90 -3.86
C ASP A 54 8.91 2.27 -3.26
N VAL A 55 8.18 3.33 -3.64
CA VAL A 55 8.38 4.69 -3.11
C VAL A 55 8.13 4.74 -1.60
N VAL A 56 7.02 4.15 -1.13
CA VAL A 56 6.69 4.10 0.30
C VAL A 56 7.74 3.28 1.06
N MET A 57 8.15 2.15 0.50
CA MET A 57 9.16 1.28 1.10
C MET A 57 10.52 1.97 1.21
N ASP A 58 10.94 2.70 0.19
CA ASP A 58 12.19 3.46 0.21
C ASP A 58 12.15 4.58 1.23
N HIS A 59 11.00 5.24 1.39
CA HIS A 59 10.79 6.23 2.45
C HIS A 59 10.90 5.58 3.84
N ILE A 60 10.17 4.50 4.11
CA ILE A 60 10.23 3.76 5.38
C ILE A 60 11.66 3.31 5.68
N LYS A 61 12.37 2.75 4.70
CA LYS A 61 13.79 2.35 4.84
C LYS A 61 14.68 3.54 5.18
N SER A 62 14.46 4.69 4.56
CA SER A 62 15.18 5.94 4.88
C SER A 62 14.93 6.36 6.33
N GLU A 63 13.69 6.32 6.80
CA GLU A 63 13.34 6.71 8.16
C GLU A 63 13.91 5.74 9.20
N ILE A 64 13.85 4.43 8.94
CA ILE A 64 14.51 3.42 9.78
C ILE A 64 16.02 3.66 9.87
N LYS A 65 16.69 4.00 8.75
CA LYS A 65 18.13 4.29 8.74
C LYS A 65 18.51 5.54 9.55
N LYS A 66 17.59 6.50 9.70
CA LYS A 66 17.78 7.73 10.49
C LYS A 66 17.32 7.58 11.94
N ALA A 67 16.60 6.51 12.26
CA ALA A 67 16.06 6.30 13.59
C ALA A 67 17.18 6.08 14.61
N HIS A 68 16.97 6.59 15.82
CA HIS A 68 17.92 6.41 16.93
C HIS A 68 17.76 5.04 17.57
N PHE A 69 16.52 4.56 17.60
CA PHE A 69 16.16 3.29 18.18
C PHE A 69 15.30 2.50 17.20
N LEU A 70 15.61 1.21 17.08
CA LEU A 70 14.86 0.24 16.28
C LEU A 70 14.50 -0.95 17.17
N SER A 71 13.23 -1.35 17.12
CA SER A 71 12.73 -2.54 17.78
C SER A 71 12.04 -3.44 16.75
N ILE A 72 12.25 -4.74 16.87
CA ILE A 72 11.62 -5.76 16.03
C ILE A 72 10.90 -6.73 16.95
N ALA A 73 9.61 -6.96 16.72
CA ALA A 73 8.82 -7.96 17.41
C ALA A 73 8.32 -9.00 16.42
N LEU A 74 8.33 -10.26 16.85
CA LEU A 74 7.86 -11.41 16.08
C LEU A 74 6.67 -12.01 16.84
N ASP A 75 5.57 -12.22 16.14
CA ASP A 75 4.39 -12.87 16.68
C ASP A 75 4.03 -14.08 15.82
N GLU A 76 4.05 -15.27 16.42
CA GLU A 76 3.66 -16.51 15.78
C GLU A 76 2.29 -16.93 16.28
N THR A 77 1.29 -16.86 15.41
CA THR A 77 -0.08 -17.28 15.71
C THR A 77 -0.42 -18.53 14.90
N THR A 78 -0.88 -19.59 15.58
CA THR A 78 -1.40 -20.79 14.91
C THR A 78 -2.88 -20.62 14.63
N ASN A 79 -3.27 -20.64 13.36
CA ASN A 79 -4.67 -20.52 12.95
C ASN A 79 -5.45 -21.81 13.31
N VAL A 80 -6.78 -21.75 13.33
CA VAL A 80 -7.72 -22.86 13.60
C VAL A 80 -7.50 -24.07 12.68
N ALA A 81 -6.82 -23.88 11.54
CA ALA A 81 -6.41 -24.91 10.61
C ALA A 81 -5.00 -25.51 10.90
N ASN A 82 -4.40 -25.24 12.06
CA ASN A 82 -3.04 -25.63 12.45
C ASN A 82 -1.93 -25.13 11.50
N LEU A 83 -2.19 -24.04 10.76
CA LEU A 83 -1.19 -23.35 9.97
C LEU A 83 -0.56 -22.25 10.84
N SER A 84 0.76 -22.30 10.99
CA SER A 84 1.52 -21.24 11.65
C SER A 84 1.59 -20.00 10.73
N GLN A 85 1.26 -18.84 11.29
CA GLN A 85 1.41 -17.54 10.67
C GLN A 85 2.40 -16.73 11.50
N LEU A 86 3.42 -16.15 10.85
CA LEU A 86 4.40 -15.29 11.48
C LEU A 86 4.17 -13.84 11.06
N SER A 87 3.98 -12.96 12.03
CA SER A 87 3.90 -11.51 11.85
C SER A 87 5.18 -10.85 12.36
N ILE A 88 5.69 -9.89 11.60
CA ILE A 88 6.89 -9.12 11.96
C ILE A 88 6.49 -7.66 12.12
N PHE A 89 6.73 -7.11 13.31
CA PHE A 89 6.52 -5.70 13.61
C PHE A 89 7.87 -5.00 13.67
N VAL A 90 8.02 -3.94 12.87
CA VAL A 90 9.20 -3.07 12.88
C VAL A 90 8.78 -1.72 13.41
N VAL A 91 9.29 -1.35 14.59
CA VAL A 91 8.98 -0.07 15.26
C VAL A 91 10.27 0.73 15.39
N TYR A 92 10.26 1.97 14.88
CA TYR A 92 11.41 2.87 14.94
C TYR A 92 11.04 4.19 15.61
N TRP A 93 11.99 4.76 16.35
CA TRP A 93 11.80 5.99 17.11
C TRP A 93 12.84 7.04 16.70
N MET A 94 12.37 8.27 16.48
CA MET A 94 13.22 9.43 16.24
C MET A 94 13.19 10.36 17.44
N VAL A 95 14.37 10.79 17.89
CA VAL A 95 14.52 11.85 18.88
C VAL A 95 14.90 13.12 18.15
N PHE A 96 14.04 14.13 18.21
CA PHE A 96 14.36 15.47 17.72
C PHE A 96 14.97 16.27 18.86
N LEU A 97 16.29 16.33 18.92
CA LEU A 97 16.96 17.29 19.80
C LEU A 97 16.74 18.68 19.21
N LYS A 98 15.94 19.50 19.90
CA LYS A 98 15.83 20.91 19.58
C LYS A 98 17.19 21.53 19.86
N SER A 99 17.87 22.04 18.83
CA SER A 99 19.09 22.81 19.02
C SER A 99 18.68 24.10 19.74
N ASP A 100 19.01 24.20 21.04
CA ASP A 100 18.84 25.44 21.78
C ASP A 100 19.63 26.54 21.04
N SER A 101 18.90 27.54 20.56
CA SER A 101 19.42 28.78 19.95
C SER A 101 18.96 29.95 20.79
#